data_AF-A0A2P2LY55-F1
#
_entry.id   AF-A0A2P2LY55-F1
#
_cell.length_a   1.000
_cell.length_b   1.000
_cell.length_c   1.000
_cell.angle_alpha   90.00
_cell.angle_beta   90.00
_cell.angle_gamma   90.00
#
_symmetry.space_group_name_H-M   'P 1'
#
loop_
_entity.id
_entity.type
_entity.pdbx_description
1 polymer ?
#
loop_
_entity_poly.entity_id
_entity_poly.type
_entity_poly.pdbx_seq_one_letter_code
_entity_poly.pdbx_strand_id
1 'polypeptide(L)'
;MASTEGLVPITRKFLASYYDKHPLPPLSDDVSRLSSEIRSIAFDLLKLNESPASPDESFLAQEADRQPPHKIDENMWKNREHIEEIVFLLEKSHWPPPLQQPSTPEHSQLATVFDNLRNKFQKILKTLESFQSQNSERVFNTVMTYMPQDFRGMLIRQQRERSERNKQAEIDALINSGGSIHDRYALLWKQQMERRRQLAQLGSAAGVYKTLVKYLVGVPQVLLDFVRQINDDDGPMEEQRQRYGPPLYSLTMMVLLIRLFLSLAWGRFENCKLDRHHVGVLEQAVDVYVHEFERFIAFISVVFANSPFFISAEVAGAFEARKNDDFKEISIPAGKSHEVSLSVESLNSYIAWDFSLTQSKMNLDIGFSVEYIDSSGQKTVS
;
A
#
# COMPACT_ATOMS: atom_id res chain seq x y z
N MET A 1 29.32 3.11 -8.50
CA MET A 1 28.02 2.52 -8.88
C MET A 1 27.89 1.23 -8.10
N ALA A 2 26.77 0.97 -7.42
CA ALA A 2 26.59 -0.32 -6.76
C ALA A 2 26.52 -1.42 -7.84
N SER A 3 27.29 -2.49 -7.69
CA SER A 3 27.21 -3.61 -8.62
C SER A 3 25.83 -4.26 -8.52
N THR A 4 25.20 -4.49 -9.66
CA THR A 4 23.94 -5.26 -9.77
C THR A 4 24.19 -6.70 -10.17
N GLU A 5 25.46 -7.07 -10.34
CA GLU A 5 25.89 -8.43 -10.65
C GLU A 5 25.52 -9.35 -9.48
N GLY A 6 24.76 -10.41 -9.78
CA GLY A 6 24.27 -11.34 -8.77
C GLY A 6 23.08 -10.86 -7.93
N LEU A 7 22.44 -9.71 -8.24
CA LEU A 7 21.19 -9.30 -7.59
C LEU A 7 19.97 -9.85 -8.34
N VAL A 8 18.95 -10.25 -7.58
CA VAL A 8 17.63 -10.67 -8.07
C VAL A 8 16.52 -9.82 -7.43
N PRO A 9 15.33 -9.74 -8.04
CA PRO A 9 14.20 -9.04 -7.45
C PRO A 9 13.88 -9.61 -6.06
N ILE A 10 13.43 -8.74 -5.17
CA ILE A 10 13.01 -9.20 -3.84
C ILE A 10 11.82 -10.16 -3.96
N THR A 11 11.85 -11.24 -3.19
CA THR A 11 10.77 -12.23 -3.17
C THR A 11 9.85 -12.01 -1.98
N ARG A 12 8.59 -12.46 -2.11
CA ARG A 12 7.62 -12.45 -1.00
C ARG A 12 8.15 -13.20 0.23
N LYS A 13 8.81 -14.34 0.02
CA LYS A 13 9.41 -15.18 1.09
C LYS A 13 10.50 -14.44 1.86
N PHE A 14 11.36 -13.72 1.15
CA PHE A 14 12.37 -12.90 1.81
C PHE A 14 11.71 -11.80 2.64
N LEU A 15 10.72 -11.10 2.09
CA LEU A 15 9.98 -10.06 2.82
C LEU A 15 9.27 -10.62 4.05
N ALA A 16 8.72 -11.82 3.98
CA ALA A 16 8.11 -12.48 5.14
C ALA A 16 9.14 -12.65 6.27
N SER A 17 10.29 -13.26 5.98
CA SER A 17 11.36 -13.45 6.96
C SER A 17 11.96 -12.14 7.48
N TYR A 18 12.00 -11.11 6.63
CA TYR A 18 12.41 -9.77 7.01
C TYR A 18 11.41 -9.15 7.98
N TYR A 19 10.12 -9.15 7.64
CA TYR A 19 9.05 -8.58 8.46
C TYR A 19 8.78 -9.37 9.75
N ASP A 20 9.17 -10.64 9.87
CA ASP A 20 9.14 -11.38 11.14
C ASP A 20 9.99 -10.69 12.22
N LYS A 21 11.02 -9.95 11.81
CA LYS A 21 11.91 -9.18 12.71
C LYS A 21 11.36 -7.79 13.03
N HIS A 22 10.25 -7.41 12.42
CA HIS A 22 9.62 -6.10 12.56
C HIS A 22 8.13 -6.26 12.88
N PRO A 23 7.76 -6.87 14.02
CA PRO A 23 6.36 -6.95 14.41
C PRO A 23 5.82 -5.56 14.75
N LEU A 24 4.68 -5.20 14.15
CA LEU A 24 3.92 -4.02 14.59
C LEU A 24 3.14 -4.40 15.86
N PRO A 25 3.30 -3.67 16.98
CA PRO A 25 2.46 -3.88 18.15
C PRO A 25 0.97 -3.73 17.80
N PRO A 26 0.09 -4.53 18.40
CA PRO A 26 -1.34 -4.42 18.14
C PRO A 26 -1.85 -3.01 18.46
N LEU A 27 -2.88 -2.57 17.72
CA LEU A 27 -3.60 -1.34 18.04
C LEU A 27 -4.25 -1.47 19.43
N SER A 28 -4.45 -0.34 20.11
CA SER A 28 -5.30 -0.31 21.29
C SER A 28 -6.71 -0.86 20.99
N ASP A 29 -7.28 -1.62 21.93
CA ASP A 29 -8.67 -2.10 21.88
C ASP A 29 -9.66 -0.93 21.75
N ASP A 30 -9.27 0.26 22.20
CA ASP A 30 -10.04 1.49 22.08
C ASP A 30 -10.30 1.88 20.61
N VAL A 31 -9.45 1.49 19.66
CA VAL A 31 -9.71 1.74 18.23
C VAL A 31 -11.02 1.08 17.80
N SER A 32 -11.19 -0.21 18.13
CA SER A 32 -12.40 -0.96 17.77
C SER A 32 -13.62 -0.48 18.57
N ARG A 33 -13.43 -0.27 19.89
CA ARG A 33 -14.49 0.19 20.78
C ARG A 33 -15.02 1.57 20.36
N LEU A 34 -14.16 2.57 20.25
CA LEU A 34 -14.55 3.95 19.90
C LEU A 34 -15.05 4.05 18.45
N SER A 35 -14.52 3.25 17.51
CA SER A 35 -15.09 3.17 16.16
C SER A 35 -16.54 2.67 16.19
N SER A 36 -16.84 1.68 17.03
CA SER A 36 -18.20 1.15 17.18
C SER A 36 -19.14 2.17 17.84
N GLU A 37 -18.68 2.85 18.89
CA GLU A 37 -19.42 3.91 19.58
C GLU A 37 -19.72 5.10 18.64
N ILE A 38 -18.71 5.62 17.94
CA ILE A 38 -18.89 6.71 16.97
C ILE A 38 -19.85 6.29 15.86
N ARG A 39 -19.69 5.08 15.33
CA ARG A 39 -20.59 4.56 14.30
C ARG A 39 -22.04 4.54 14.79
N SER A 40 -22.28 4.07 16.02
CA SER A 40 -23.62 4.08 16.61
C SER A 40 -24.19 5.49 16.68
N ILE A 41 -23.42 6.45 17.22
CA ILE A 41 -23.87 7.83 17.35
C ILE A 41 -24.14 8.44 15.96
N ALA A 42 -23.26 8.23 14.99
CA ALA A 42 -23.45 8.70 13.62
C ALA A 42 -24.74 8.15 12.98
N PHE A 43 -25.06 6.87 13.20
CA PHE A 43 -26.31 6.29 12.71
C PHE A 43 -27.55 6.83 13.42
N ASP A 44 -27.46 7.14 14.70
CA ASP A 44 -28.55 7.79 15.43
C ASP A 44 -28.78 9.23 14.93
N LEU A 45 -27.70 9.96 14.63
CA LEU A 45 -27.75 11.29 14.02
C LEU A 45 -28.37 11.26 12.61
N LEU A 46 -28.03 10.25 11.79
CA LEU A 46 -28.62 10.05 10.46
C LEU A 46 -30.14 9.84 10.51
N LYS A 47 -30.64 9.17 11.55
CA LYS A 47 -32.08 8.89 11.73
C LYS A 47 -32.86 10.04 12.33
N LEU A 48 -32.18 11.09 12.78
CA LEU A 48 -32.78 12.18 13.54
C LEU A 48 -33.73 13.01 12.65
N ASN A 49 -34.97 13.19 13.14
CA ASN A 49 -36.05 13.99 12.55
C ASN A 49 -36.55 13.56 11.15
N GLU A 50 -36.37 12.30 10.74
CA GLU A 50 -36.77 11.78 9.41
C GLU A 50 -36.26 12.62 8.23
N SER A 51 -35.29 13.50 8.47
CA SER A 51 -34.78 14.43 7.46
C SER A 51 -33.85 13.66 6.54
N PRO A 52 -34.11 13.66 5.22
CA PRO A 52 -33.33 12.89 4.27
C PRO A 52 -31.87 13.29 4.36
N ALA A 53 -30.98 12.30 4.34
CA ALA A 53 -29.55 12.55 4.31
C ALA A 53 -29.19 13.36 3.05
N SER A 54 -28.30 14.33 3.19
CA SER A 54 -27.77 15.03 2.02
C SER A 54 -27.03 14.03 1.10
N PRO A 55 -26.82 14.37 -0.19
CA PRO A 55 -26.03 13.52 -1.08
C PRO A 55 -24.64 13.19 -0.50
N ASP A 56 -23.99 14.16 0.15
CA ASP A 56 -22.66 14.01 0.75
C ASP A 56 -22.70 13.15 2.02
N GLU A 57 -23.70 13.35 2.88
CA GLU A 57 -23.92 12.50 4.07
C GLU A 57 -24.17 11.04 3.67
N SER A 58 -24.97 10.84 2.62
CA SER A 58 -25.28 9.51 2.07
C SER A 58 -24.04 8.85 1.47
N PHE A 59 -23.22 9.61 0.75
CA PHE A 59 -21.96 9.13 0.19
C PHE A 59 -20.99 8.70 1.28
N LEU A 60 -20.80 9.52 2.33
CA LEU A 60 -19.91 9.19 3.45
C LEU A 60 -20.41 7.99 4.26
N ALA A 61 -21.71 7.87 4.47
CA ALA A 61 -22.30 6.70 5.12
C ALA A 61 -22.05 5.42 4.31
N GLN A 62 -22.28 5.46 2.99
CA GLN A 62 -21.98 4.34 2.10
C GLN A 62 -20.49 4.00 2.05
N GLU A 63 -19.63 5.01 2.13
CA GLU A 63 -18.18 4.81 2.21
C GLU A 63 -17.79 4.11 3.52
N ALA A 64 -18.44 4.45 4.64
CA ALA A 64 -18.21 3.81 5.94
C ALA A 64 -18.66 2.34 6.01
N ASP A 65 -19.51 1.90 5.08
CA ASP A 65 -19.93 0.51 4.90
C ASP A 65 -18.99 -0.28 3.97
N ARG A 66 -18.06 0.39 3.27
CA ARG A 66 -17.09 -0.25 2.37
C ARG A 66 -15.80 -0.59 3.11
N GLN A 67 -15.07 -1.56 2.57
CA GLN A 67 -13.72 -1.83 3.06
C GLN A 67 -12.76 -0.72 2.62
N PRO A 68 -11.86 -0.27 3.51
CA PRO A 68 -10.80 0.66 3.15
C PRO A 68 -9.91 0.11 2.00
N PRO A 69 -9.25 0.99 1.22
CA PRO A 69 -8.36 0.55 0.15
C PRO A 69 -7.28 -0.42 0.63
N HIS A 70 -7.10 -1.53 -0.08
CA HIS A 70 -6.13 -2.57 0.28
C HIS A 70 -4.68 -2.11 0.14
N LYS A 71 -4.38 -1.28 -0.86
CA LYS A 71 -3.02 -0.82 -1.13
C LYS A 71 -2.60 0.21 -0.08
N ILE A 72 -1.46 -0.04 0.59
CA ILE A 72 -0.95 0.82 1.68
C ILE A 72 -0.83 2.28 1.26
N ASP A 73 -0.34 2.57 0.05
CA ASP A 73 -0.17 3.96 -0.40
C ASP A 73 -1.51 4.64 -0.71
N GLU A 74 -2.44 3.94 -1.37
CA GLU A 74 -3.81 4.41 -1.59
C GLU A 74 -4.50 4.71 -0.25
N ASN A 75 -4.31 3.82 0.72
CA ASN A 75 -4.88 3.93 2.04
C ASN A 75 -4.28 5.11 2.85
N MET A 76 -2.98 5.36 2.71
CA MET A 76 -2.32 6.56 3.26
C MET A 76 -2.89 7.85 2.65
N TRP A 77 -3.12 7.88 1.33
CA TRP A 77 -3.79 9.01 0.68
C TRP A 77 -5.22 9.18 1.20
N LYS A 78 -5.94 8.08 1.44
CA LYS A 78 -7.28 8.11 1.99
C LYS A 78 -7.34 8.67 3.41
N ASN A 79 -6.37 8.31 4.27
CA ASN A 79 -6.23 8.93 5.60
C ASN A 79 -6.02 10.43 5.46
N ARG A 80 -5.11 10.85 4.58
CA ARG A 80 -4.80 12.27 4.39
C ARG A 80 -6.03 13.05 3.90
N GLU A 81 -6.81 12.49 2.96
CA GLU A 81 -8.09 13.04 2.51
C GLU A 81 -9.04 13.26 3.68
N HIS A 82 -9.29 12.23 4.48
CA HIS A 82 -10.19 12.35 5.63
C HIS A 82 -9.70 13.33 6.69
N ILE A 83 -8.40 13.35 6.97
CA ILE A 83 -7.80 14.33 7.90
C ILE A 83 -8.01 15.76 7.37
N GLU A 84 -7.75 16.03 6.09
CA GLU A 84 -7.93 17.37 5.52
C GLU A 84 -9.39 17.82 5.50
N GLU A 85 -10.31 16.91 5.20
CA GLU A 85 -11.76 17.15 5.29
C GLU A 85 -12.21 17.45 6.72
N ILE A 86 -11.67 16.73 7.70
CA ILE A 86 -11.93 17.03 9.12
C ILE A 86 -11.37 18.39 9.51
N VAL A 87 -10.15 18.73 9.09
CA VAL A 87 -9.57 20.06 9.34
C VAL A 87 -10.47 21.14 8.76
N PHE A 88 -10.93 20.97 7.52
CA PHE A 88 -11.85 21.87 6.84
C PHE A 88 -13.16 22.08 7.63
N LEU A 89 -13.81 20.99 8.07
CA LEU A 89 -15.02 21.05 8.91
C LEU A 89 -14.79 21.77 10.24
N LEU A 90 -13.58 21.61 10.81
CA LEU A 90 -13.18 22.21 12.08
C LEU A 90 -12.61 23.63 11.94
N GLU A 91 -12.54 24.21 10.75
CA GLU A 91 -12.25 25.64 10.58
C GLU A 91 -13.42 26.49 11.06
N LYS A 92 -13.12 27.57 11.79
CA LYS A 92 -14.15 28.41 12.42
C LYS A 92 -15.19 28.97 11.43
N SER A 93 -14.79 29.24 10.18
CA SER A 93 -15.70 29.70 9.13
C SER A 93 -16.78 28.68 8.74
N HIS A 94 -16.52 27.39 8.97
CA HIS A 94 -17.42 26.29 8.63
C HIS A 94 -18.23 25.80 9.82
N TRP A 95 -18.01 26.35 11.02
CA TRP A 95 -18.79 25.97 12.19
C TRP A 95 -20.25 26.45 12.09
N PRO A 96 -21.21 25.77 12.73
CA PRO A 96 -22.55 26.29 12.92
C PRO A 96 -22.53 27.71 13.52
N PRO A 97 -23.40 28.64 13.09
CA PRO A 97 -23.39 30.03 13.56
C PRO A 97 -23.34 30.20 15.10
N PRO A 98 -24.05 29.39 15.90
CA PRO A 98 -24.00 29.51 17.36
C PRO A 98 -22.64 29.17 17.99
N LEU A 99 -21.78 28.42 17.30
CA LEU A 99 -20.42 28.07 17.74
C LEU A 99 -19.37 29.09 17.25
N GLN A 100 -19.63 29.79 16.15
CA GLN A 100 -18.73 30.84 15.64
C GLN A 100 -18.66 32.04 16.60
N GLN A 101 -19.80 32.41 17.16
CA GLN A 101 -19.94 33.49 18.14
C GLN A 101 -20.68 32.97 19.38
N PRO A 102 -19.97 32.21 20.24
CA PRO A 102 -20.61 31.50 21.34
C PRO A 102 -21.19 32.50 22.35
N SER A 103 -22.51 32.44 22.49
CA SER A 103 -23.28 33.29 23.41
C SER A 103 -23.61 32.58 24.74
N THR A 104 -23.33 31.27 24.83
CA THR A 104 -23.59 30.45 26.03
C THR A 104 -22.30 29.78 26.52
N PRO A 105 -22.18 29.48 27.83
CA PRO A 105 -21.03 28.74 28.36
C PRO A 105 -20.83 27.37 27.70
N GLU A 106 -21.92 26.69 27.34
CA GLU A 106 -21.89 25.39 26.66
C GLU A 106 -21.28 25.51 25.26
N HIS A 107 -21.69 26.50 24.46
CA HIS A 107 -21.11 26.74 23.14
C HIS A 107 -19.64 27.14 23.22
N SER A 108 -19.24 27.90 24.25
CA SER A 108 -17.84 28.25 24.48
C SER A 108 -16.97 27.03 24.81
N GLN A 109 -17.51 26.08 25.58
CA GLN A 109 -16.82 24.82 25.87
C GLN A 109 -16.67 23.99 24.59
N LEU A 110 -17.74 23.80 23.82
CA LEU A 110 -17.71 23.09 22.54
C LEU A 110 -16.71 23.71 21.56
N ALA A 111 -16.73 25.03 21.41
CA ALA A 111 -15.78 25.77 20.58
C ALA A 111 -14.32 25.48 20.97
N THR A 112 -14.02 25.44 22.27
CA THR A 112 -12.67 25.14 22.77
C THR A 112 -12.26 23.71 22.41
N VAL A 113 -13.18 22.76 22.56
CA VAL A 113 -12.97 21.36 22.18
C VAL A 113 -12.66 21.25 20.69
N PHE A 114 -13.51 21.80 19.82
CA PHE A 114 -13.33 21.71 18.36
C PHE A 114 -12.05 22.39 17.87
N ASP A 115 -11.63 23.50 18.50
CA ASP A 115 -10.34 24.13 18.20
C ASP A 115 -9.16 23.20 18.57
N ASN A 116 -9.22 22.54 19.72
CA ASN A 116 -8.23 21.55 20.13
C ASN A 116 -8.17 20.35 19.18
N LEU A 117 -9.33 19.82 18.76
CA LEU A 117 -9.41 18.73 17.79
C LEU A 117 -8.79 19.14 16.45
N ARG A 118 -9.08 20.36 15.97
CA ARG A 118 -8.46 20.91 14.74
C ARG A 118 -6.94 20.91 14.85
N ASN A 119 -6.40 21.40 15.97
CA ASN A 119 -4.96 21.49 16.18
C ASN A 119 -4.29 20.10 16.18
N LYS A 120 -4.95 19.07 16.76
CA LYS A 120 -4.49 17.68 16.71
C LYS A 120 -4.46 17.15 15.26
N PHE A 121 -5.54 17.36 14.49
CA PHE A 121 -5.61 16.94 13.09
C PHE A 121 -4.60 17.66 12.19
N GLN A 122 -4.40 18.97 12.38
CA GLN A 122 -3.39 19.72 11.65
C GLN A 122 -1.96 19.23 11.94
N LYS A 123 -1.68 18.81 13.17
CA LYS A 123 -0.38 18.24 13.53
C LYS A 123 -0.15 16.90 12.83
N ILE A 124 -1.11 15.98 12.91
CA ILE A 124 -0.96 14.65 12.29
C ILE A 124 -0.95 14.72 10.76
N LEU A 125 -1.70 15.67 10.17
CA LEU A 125 -1.64 15.95 8.73
C LEU A 125 -0.20 16.26 8.30
N LYS A 126 0.46 17.20 8.98
CA LYS A 126 1.86 17.57 8.69
C LYS A 126 2.81 16.39 8.85
N THR A 127 2.61 15.55 9.85
CA THR A 127 3.39 14.31 10.04
C THR A 127 3.24 13.38 8.83
N LEU A 128 2.00 13.15 8.37
CA LEU A 128 1.73 12.30 7.21
C LEU A 128 2.29 12.88 5.91
N GLU A 129 2.14 14.18 5.69
CA GLU A 129 2.72 14.89 4.54
C GLU A 129 4.24 14.77 4.50
N SER A 130 4.88 14.98 5.65
CA SER A 130 6.34 14.84 5.79
C SER A 130 6.78 13.41 5.48
N PHE A 131 6.08 12.41 6.02
CA PHE A 131 6.34 11.00 5.73
C PHE A 131 6.23 10.68 4.24
N GLN A 132 5.14 11.09 3.58
CA GLN A 132 4.94 10.83 2.14
C GLN A 132 6.02 11.48 1.28
N SER A 133 6.39 12.72 1.59
CA SER A 133 7.44 13.46 0.88
C SER A 133 8.81 12.79 1.05
N GLN A 134 9.21 12.51 2.29
CA GLN A 134 10.49 11.85 2.61
C GLN A 134 10.57 10.45 2.00
N ASN A 135 9.49 9.67 2.04
CA ASN A 135 9.46 8.34 1.44
C ASN A 135 9.61 8.40 -0.09
N SER A 136 8.94 9.34 -0.76
CA SER A 136 9.07 9.55 -2.21
C SER A 136 10.52 9.92 -2.60
N GLU A 137 11.14 10.83 -1.85
CA GLU A 137 12.54 11.22 -2.08
C GLU A 137 13.50 10.06 -1.83
N ARG A 138 13.30 9.31 -0.75
CA ARG A 138 14.11 8.14 -0.40
C ARG A 138 14.04 7.05 -1.47
N VAL A 139 12.84 6.72 -1.97
CA VAL A 139 12.66 5.76 -3.07
C VAL A 139 13.42 6.24 -4.30
N PHE A 140 13.27 7.52 -4.67
CA PHE A 140 13.99 8.09 -5.81
C PHE A 140 15.51 8.02 -5.63
N ASN A 141 16.03 8.42 -4.48
CA ASN A 141 17.46 8.39 -4.18
C ASN A 141 18.01 6.96 -4.20
N THR A 142 17.25 5.99 -3.69
CA THR A 142 17.61 4.57 -3.74
C THR A 142 17.73 4.09 -5.19
N VAL A 143 16.74 4.40 -6.04
CA VAL A 143 16.81 4.09 -7.48
C VAL A 143 18.04 4.75 -8.12
N MET A 144 18.31 6.01 -7.80
CA MET A 144 19.45 6.75 -8.34
C MET A 144 20.82 6.15 -7.99
N THR A 145 20.94 5.35 -6.92
CA THR A 145 22.21 4.64 -6.59
C THR A 145 22.61 3.61 -7.64
N TYR A 146 21.63 3.08 -8.37
CA TYR A 146 21.80 2.07 -9.42
C TYR A 146 21.84 2.67 -10.83
N MET A 147 21.65 3.99 -10.97
CA MET A 147 21.65 4.68 -12.25
C MET A 147 23.05 5.23 -12.58
N PRO A 148 23.41 5.37 -13.88
CA PRO A 148 24.67 6.03 -14.27
C PRO A 148 24.76 7.45 -13.71
N GLN A 149 25.93 7.80 -13.14
CA GLN A 149 26.19 9.12 -12.55
C GLN A 149 26.72 10.14 -13.58
N ASP A 150 26.43 9.91 -14.86
CA ASP A 150 26.81 10.78 -15.97
C ASP A 150 25.64 11.67 -16.40
N PHE A 151 25.74 12.28 -17.58
CA PHE A 151 24.70 13.16 -18.14
C PHE A 151 23.29 12.52 -18.16
N ARG A 152 23.20 11.19 -18.19
CA ARG A 152 21.92 10.46 -18.25
C ARG A 152 21.19 10.50 -16.91
N GLY A 153 21.92 10.37 -15.80
CA GLY A 153 21.37 10.55 -14.46
C GLY A 153 20.85 11.97 -14.24
N MET A 154 21.56 12.98 -14.79
CA MET A 154 21.08 14.37 -14.77
C MET A 154 19.79 14.57 -15.57
N LEU A 155 19.68 13.97 -16.76
CA LEU A 155 18.46 14.07 -17.59
C LEU A 155 17.24 13.46 -16.89
N ILE A 156 17.41 12.34 -16.18
CA ILE A 156 16.31 11.69 -15.42
C ILE A 156 15.85 12.58 -14.26
N ARG A 157 16.79 13.21 -13.54
CA ARG A 157 16.45 14.19 -12.48
C ARG A 157 15.65 15.37 -13.06
N GLN A 158 16.13 15.96 -14.16
CA GLN A 158 15.44 17.06 -14.84
C GLN A 158 14.07 16.66 -15.39
N GLN A 159 13.93 15.43 -15.89
CA GLN A 159 12.64 14.91 -16.35
C GLN A 159 11.66 14.74 -15.18
N ARG A 160 12.11 14.19 -14.04
CA ARG A 160 11.31 14.10 -12.82
C ARG A 160 10.86 15.48 -12.37
N GLU A 161 11.78 16.43 -12.21
CA GLU A 161 11.44 17.79 -11.76
C GLU A 161 10.40 18.46 -12.67
N ARG A 162 10.57 18.37 -13.99
CA ARG A 162 9.59 18.91 -14.95
C ARG A 162 8.24 18.22 -14.82
N SER A 163 8.22 16.90 -14.71
CA SER A 163 6.98 16.13 -14.56
C SER A 163 6.26 16.48 -13.25
N GLU A 164 6.98 16.62 -12.15
CA GLU A 164 6.39 16.98 -10.86
C GLU A 164 5.90 18.44 -10.84
N ARG A 165 6.59 19.39 -11.48
CA ARG A 165 6.09 20.76 -11.67
C ARG A 165 4.79 20.80 -12.48
N ASN A 166 4.70 20.03 -13.56
CA ASN A 166 3.49 19.98 -14.37
C ASN A 166 2.30 19.39 -13.59
N LYS A 167 2.53 18.30 -12.85
CA LYS A 167 1.49 17.70 -11.98
C LYS A 167 1.02 18.66 -10.89
N GLN A 168 1.95 19.42 -10.29
CA GLN A 168 1.61 20.44 -9.31
C GLN A 168 0.77 21.56 -9.95
N ALA A 169 1.11 22.00 -11.16
CA ALA A 169 0.34 23.01 -11.87
C ALA A 169 -1.11 22.55 -12.18
N GLU A 170 -1.33 21.25 -12.46
CA GLU A 170 -2.69 20.70 -12.61
C GLU A 170 -3.48 20.75 -11.29
N ILE A 171 -2.82 20.44 -10.17
CA ILE A 171 -3.42 20.54 -8.84
C ILE A 171 -3.77 22.00 -8.53
N ASP A 172 -2.84 22.92 -8.76
CA ASP A 172 -3.06 24.34 -8.52
C ASP A 172 -4.19 24.89 -9.39
N ALA A 173 -4.27 24.47 -10.66
CA ALA A 173 -5.36 24.83 -11.56
C ALA A 173 -6.71 24.32 -11.05
N LEU A 174 -6.78 23.07 -10.56
CA LEU A 174 -7.99 22.49 -9.98
C LEU A 174 -8.44 23.29 -8.75
N ILE A 175 -7.52 23.57 -7.82
CA ILE A 175 -7.81 24.36 -6.61
C ILE A 175 -8.30 25.77 -7.00
N ASN A 176 -7.62 26.44 -7.93
CA ASN A 176 -7.99 27.78 -8.39
C ASN A 176 -9.35 27.81 -9.11
N SER A 177 -9.77 26.69 -9.70
CA SER A 177 -11.10 26.54 -10.31
C SER A 177 -12.22 26.21 -9.31
N GLY A 178 -11.90 26.09 -8.01
CA GLY A 178 -12.86 25.75 -6.97
C GLY A 178 -13.08 24.25 -6.78
N GLY A 179 -12.13 23.41 -7.21
CA GLY A 179 -12.20 21.96 -6.98
C GLY A 179 -12.23 21.61 -5.49
N SER A 180 -12.99 20.58 -5.14
CA SER A 180 -13.10 20.10 -3.76
C SER A 180 -11.82 19.40 -3.29
N ILE A 181 -11.71 19.17 -1.98
CA ILE A 181 -10.64 18.34 -1.41
C ILE A 181 -10.69 16.95 -2.05
N HIS A 182 -11.88 16.34 -2.17
CA HIS A 182 -12.09 15.08 -2.85
C HIS A 182 -11.54 15.08 -4.30
N ASP A 183 -11.86 16.11 -5.10
CA ASP A 183 -11.38 16.22 -6.49
C ASP A 183 -9.83 16.23 -6.56
N ARG A 184 -9.19 16.95 -5.64
CA ARG A 184 -7.73 17.00 -5.55
C ARG A 184 -7.14 15.63 -5.23
N TYR A 185 -7.74 14.87 -4.31
CA TYR A 185 -7.28 13.52 -3.97
C TYR A 185 -7.53 12.52 -5.11
N ALA A 186 -8.65 12.63 -5.82
CA ALA A 186 -8.92 11.86 -7.02
C ALA A 186 -7.85 12.12 -8.12
N LEU A 187 -7.47 13.39 -8.31
CA LEU A 187 -6.41 13.77 -9.25
C LEU A 187 -5.04 13.22 -8.83
N LEU A 188 -4.67 13.36 -7.55
CA LEU A 188 -3.42 12.82 -7.01
C LEU A 188 -3.32 11.30 -7.22
N TRP A 189 -4.41 10.58 -6.96
CA TRP A 189 -4.47 9.14 -7.18
C TRP A 189 -4.37 8.78 -8.66
N LYS A 190 -5.07 9.50 -9.53
CA LYS A 190 -4.96 9.34 -10.98
C LYS A 190 -3.51 9.51 -11.45
N GLN A 191 -2.84 10.58 -11.03
CA GLN A 191 -1.43 10.84 -11.35
C GLN A 191 -0.51 9.71 -10.84
N GLN A 192 -0.78 9.17 -9.64
CA GLN A 192 -0.03 8.04 -9.08
C GLN A 192 -0.23 6.75 -9.89
N MET A 193 -1.46 6.47 -10.32
CA MET A 193 -1.76 5.30 -11.15
C MET A 193 -1.18 5.42 -12.56
N GLU A 194 -1.15 6.62 -13.13
CA GLU A 194 -0.47 6.88 -14.40
C GLU A 194 1.04 6.63 -14.30
N ARG A 195 1.69 7.09 -13.22
CA ARG A 195 3.11 6.76 -12.95
C ARG A 195 3.32 5.25 -12.92
N ARG A 196 2.48 4.50 -12.19
CA ARG A 196 2.54 3.03 -12.09
C ARG A 196 2.34 2.35 -13.44
N ARG A 197 1.40 2.84 -14.26
CA ARG A 197 1.12 2.31 -15.60
C ARG A 197 2.28 2.52 -16.55
N GLN A 198 2.88 3.71 -16.55
CA GLN A 198 4.07 4.01 -17.35
C GLN A 198 5.25 3.12 -16.94
N LEU A 199 5.47 2.94 -15.63
CA LEU A 199 6.49 2.04 -15.10
C LEU A 199 6.25 0.58 -15.52
N ALA A 200 5.02 0.08 -15.40
CA ALA A 200 4.67 -1.27 -15.85
C ALA A 200 4.89 -1.46 -17.36
N GLN A 201 4.54 -0.45 -18.18
CA GLN A 201 4.80 -0.46 -19.63
C GLN A 201 6.29 -0.48 -19.97
N LEU A 202 7.12 0.25 -19.22
CA LEU A 202 8.58 0.18 -19.34
C LEU A 202 9.10 -1.22 -18.98
N GLY A 203 8.52 -1.84 -17.96
CA GLY A 203 8.76 -3.24 -17.62
C GLY A 203 8.39 -4.17 -18.77
N SER A 204 7.17 -4.09 -19.32
CA SER A 204 6.66 -5.03 -20.32
C SER A 204 7.16 -4.80 -21.75
N ALA A 205 7.77 -3.66 -22.05
CA ALA A 205 8.26 -3.34 -23.39
C ALA A 205 9.29 -4.39 -23.87
N ALA A 206 8.96 -5.05 -24.98
CA ALA A 206 9.87 -5.94 -25.72
C ALA A 206 10.50 -5.20 -26.92
N GLY A 207 11.68 -5.64 -27.35
CA GLY A 207 12.34 -5.15 -28.58
C GLY A 207 13.17 -3.87 -28.43
N VAL A 208 13.16 -3.04 -29.48
CA VAL A 208 14.08 -1.90 -29.71
C VAL A 208 14.11 -0.89 -28.56
N TYR A 209 12.99 -0.68 -27.85
CA TYR A 209 12.93 0.23 -26.71
C TYR A 209 13.61 -0.32 -25.44
N LYS A 210 13.54 -1.64 -25.20
CA LYS A 210 14.31 -2.33 -24.15
C LYS A 210 15.80 -2.29 -24.46
N THR A 211 16.17 -2.43 -25.74
CA THR A 211 17.54 -2.26 -26.22
C THR A 211 18.01 -0.81 -26.07
N LEU A 212 17.18 0.19 -26.37
CA LEU A 212 17.48 1.61 -26.15
C LEU A 212 17.60 1.97 -24.66
N VAL A 213 16.74 1.48 -23.77
CA VAL A 213 16.89 1.73 -22.31
C VAL A 213 18.13 1.04 -21.74
N LYS A 214 18.45 -0.18 -22.20
CA LYS A 214 19.65 -0.93 -21.80
C LYS A 214 20.94 -0.29 -22.33
N TYR A 215 20.97 0.15 -23.59
CA TYR A 215 22.16 0.74 -24.23
C TYR A 215 22.30 2.25 -24.02
N LEU A 216 21.22 3.04 -24.07
CA LEU A 216 21.28 4.48 -23.83
C LEU A 216 21.26 4.83 -22.36
N VAL A 217 20.58 4.08 -21.47
CA VAL A 217 20.31 4.55 -20.08
C VAL A 217 21.00 3.70 -19.00
N GLY A 218 21.51 2.50 -19.32
CA GLY A 218 22.27 1.68 -18.37
C GLY A 218 21.46 1.21 -17.16
N VAL A 219 20.14 1.11 -17.28
CA VAL A 219 19.24 0.65 -16.21
C VAL A 219 19.44 -0.86 -15.98
N PRO A 220 19.79 -1.29 -14.76
CA PRO A 220 19.93 -2.72 -14.44
C PRO A 220 18.65 -3.53 -14.69
N GLN A 221 18.79 -4.72 -15.27
CA GLN A 221 17.64 -5.60 -15.60
C GLN A 221 16.82 -5.96 -14.35
N VAL A 222 17.47 -6.17 -13.21
CA VAL A 222 16.82 -6.47 -11.93
C VAL A 222 15.81 -5.40 -11.48
N LEU A 223 16.08 -4.12 -11.78
CA LEU A 223 15.15 -3.02 -11.51
C LEU A 223 13.89 -3.10 -12.40
N LEU A 224 14.06 -3.47 -13.67
CA LEU A 224 12.94 -3.65 -14.59
C LEU A 224 12.08 -4.86 -14.21
N ASP A 225 12.71 -5.93 -13.74
CA ASP A 225 12.00 -7.14 -13.29
C ASP A 225 11.22 -6.86 -12.00
N PHE A 226 11.79 -6.11 -11.05
CA PHE A 226 11.08 -5.64 -9.86
C PHE A 226 9.87 -4.76 -10.21
N VAL A 227 10.03 -3.82 -11.15
CA VAL A 227 8.94 -2.92 -11.57
C VAL A 227 7.78 -3.67 -12.22
N ARG A 228 8.03 -4.79 -12.91
CA ARG A 228 6.97 -5.66 -13.45
C ARG A 228 6.11 -6.27 -12.34
N GLN A 229 6.73 -6.62 -11.21
CA GLN A 229 6.08 -7.34 -10.11
C GLN A 229 5.47 -6.41 -9.05
N ILE A 230 5.74 -5.10 -9.10
CA ILE A 230 5.33 -4.15 -8.05
C ILE A 230 3.80 -3.97 -7.92
N ASN A 231 3.09 -4.17 -9.04
CA ASN A 231 1.63 -4.05 -9.11
C ASN A 231 0.92 -5.40 -9.12
N ASP A 232 1.67 -6.50 -9.05
CA ASP A 232 1.10 -7.84 -8.97
C ASP A 232 0.39 -8.00 -7.62
N ASP A 233 -0.85 -8.49 -7.65
CA ASP A 233 -1.65 -8.71 -6.44
C ASP A 233 -1.11 -9.89 -5.61
N ASP A 234 -0.33 -10.79 -6.24
CA ASP A 234 0.44 -11.84 -5.56
C ASP A 234 1.94 -11.50 -5.42
N GLY A 235 2.30 -10.27 -5.75
CA GLY A 235 3.68 -9.80 -5.77
C GLY A 235 4.33 -9.73 -4.38
N PRO A 236 5.65 -9.49 -4.31
CA PRO A 236 6.39 -9.40 -3.05
C PRO A 236 5.78 -8.39 -2.06
N MET A 237 5.22 -7.31 -2.59
CA MET A 237 4.59 -6.26 -1.79
C MET A 237 3.30 -6.70 -1.08
N GLU A 238 2.67 -7.81 -1.49
CA GLU A 238 1.48 -8.33 -0.83
C GLU A 238 1.78 -8.78 0.61
N GLU A 239 2.99 -9.27 0.89
CA GLU A 239 3.41 -9.61 2.26
C GLU A 239 3.32 -8.40 3.20
N GLN A 240 3.69 -7.23 2.70
CA GLN A 240 3.58 -5.98 3.46
C GLN A 240 2.12 -5.62 3.72
N ARG A 241 1.24 -5.78 2.72
CA ARG A 241 -0.19 -5.50 2.84
C ARG A 241 -0.85 -6.42 3.85
N GLN A 242 -0.54 -7.71 3.81
CA GLN A 242 -1.09 -8.68 4.75
C GLN A 242 -0.68 -8.40 6.21
N ARG A 243 0.56 -7.97 6.44
CA ARG A 243 1.07 -7.74 7.80
C ARG A 243 0.66 -6.39 8.39
N TYR A 244 0.76 -5.32 7.61
CA TYR A 244 0.60 -3.95 8.11
C TYR A 244 -0.66 -3.26 7.59
N GLY A 245 -1.36 -3.86 6.62
CA GLY A 245 -2.64 -3.39 6.11
C GLY A 245 -3.75 -3.39 7.16
N PRO A 246 -4.05 -4.52 7.85
CA PRO A 246 -5.21 -4.57 8.75
C PRO A 246 -5.22 -3.50 9.85
N PRO A 247 -4.09 -3.18 10.52
CA PRO A 247 -4.03 -2.06 11.44
C PRO A 247 -4.30 -0.71 10.75
N LEU A 248 -3.69 -0.46 9.59
CA LEU A 248 -3.93 0.76 8.82
C LEU A 248 -5.40 0.89 8.41
N TYR A 249 -6.03 -0.18 7.91
CA TYR A 249 -7.44 -0.20 7.50
C TYR A 249 -8.36 0.16 8.68
N SER A 250 -8.05 -0.35 9.87
CA SER A 250 -8.79 -0.05 11.09
C SER A 250 -8.71 1.45 11.45
N LEU A 251 -7.52 2.04 11.33
CA LEU A 251 -7.32 3.48 11.56
C LEU A 251 -8.04 4.34 10.50
N THR A 252 -8.02 3.91 9.23
CA THR A 252 -8.72 4.59 8.13
C THR A 252 -10.22 4.58 8.34
N MET A 253 -10.76 3.45 8.79
CA MET A 253 -12.18 3.36 9.15
C MET A 253 -12.51 4.29 10.32
N MET A 254 -11.64 4.34 11.34
CA MET A 254 -11.85 5.21 12.50
C MET A 254 -11.88 6.70 12.10
N VAL A 255 -10.94 7.18 11.28
CA VAL A 255 -10.94 8.60 10.84
C VAL A 255 -12.11 8.92 9.91
N LEU A 256 -12.54 7.99 9.07
CA LEU A 256 -13.74 8.14 8.26
C LEU A 256 -14.99 8.29 9.15
N LEU A 257 -15.10 7.49 10.21
CA LEU A 257 -16.21 7.59 11.16
C LEU A 257 -16.18 8.91 11.94
N ILE A 258 -15.00 9.41 12.33
CA ILE A 258 -14.85 10.74 12.92
C ILE A 258 -15.32 11.83 11.95
N ARG A 259 -14.94 11.74 10.67
CA ARG A 259 -15.40 12.67 9.63
C ARG A 259 -16.93 12.62 9.49
N LEU A 260 -17.50 11.42 9.35
CA LEU A 260 -18.94 11.21 9.22
C LEU A 260 -19.70 11.82 10.40
N PHE A 261 -19.23 11.56 11.63
CA PHE A 261 -19.80 12.16 12.83
C PHE A 261 -19.82 13.69 12.76
N LEU A 262 -18.69 14.32 12.41
CA LEU A 262 -18.58 15.77 12.33
C LEU A 262 -19.49 16.36 11.25
N SER A 263 -19.52 15.73 10.07
CA SER A 263 -20.41 16.14 8.96
C SER A 263 -21.87 16.13 9.39
N LEU A 264 -22.33 15.06 10.03
CA LEU A 264 -23.71 14.92 10.50
C LEU A 264 -24.02 15.89 11.64
N ALA A 265 -23.10 16.05 12.58
CA ALA A 265 -23.24 16.98 13.69
C ALA A 265 -23.39 18.43 13.21
N TRP A 266 -22.66 18.83 12.15
CA TRP A 266 -22.78 20.16 11.56
C TRP A 266 -24.08 20.32 10.77
N GLY A 267 -24.39 19.36 9.89
CA GLY A 267 -25.59 19.39 9.05
C GLY A 267 -26.89 19.40 9.86
N ARG A 268 -26.84 18.87 11.08
CA ARG A 268 -28.02 18.70 11.96
C ARG A 268 -27.91 19.51 13.25
N PHE A 269 -27.00 20.48 13.33
CA PHE A 269 -26.67 21.17 14.58
C PHE A 269 -27.89 21.85 15.25
N GLU A 270 -28.81 22.44 14.48
CA GLU A 270 -30.02 23.07 15.04
C GLU A 270 -31.00 22.05 15.65
N ASN A 271 -30.98 20.82 15.13
CA ASN A 271 -31.86 19.73 15.49
C ASN A 271 -31.22 18.75 16.49
N CYS A 272 -29.90 18.78 16.61
CA CYS A 272 -29.11 17.89 17.46
C CYS A 272 -28.39 18.70 18.54
N LYS A 273 -28.75 18.46 19.80
CA LYS A 273 -27.92 18.90 20.92
C LYS A 273 -26.85 17.83 21.17
N LEU A 274 -25.63 18.10 20.73
CA LEU A 274 -24.46 17.34 21.15
C LEU A 274 -24.32 17.46 22.66
N ASP A 275 -24.62 16.39 23.39
CA ASP A 275 -24.37 16.33 24.82
C ASP A 275 -22.88 16.10 25.13
N ARG A 276 -22.54 16.17 26.42
CA ARG A 276 -21.17 15.96 26.90
C ARG A 276 -20.63 14.56 26.61
N HIS A 277 -21.51 13.56 26.51
CA HIS A 277 -21.10 12.19 26.23
C HIS A 277 -20.66 12.04 24.78
N HIS A 278 -21.45 12.51 23.81
CA HIS A 278 -21.09 12.50 22.39
C HIS A 278 -19.76 13.20 22.14
N VAL A 279 -19.56 14.37 22.74
CA VAL A 279 -18.33 15.15 22.61
C VAL A 279 -17.15 14.46 23.27
N GLY A 280 -17.35 13.87 24.45
CA GLY A 280 -16.31 13.10 25.13
C GLY A 280 -15.85 11.86 24.35
N VAL A 281 -16.77 11.14 23.71
CA VAL A 281 -16.44 10.00 22.83
C VAL A 281 -15.64 10.47 21.62
N LEU A 282 -16.05 11.57 20.97
CA LEU A 282 -15.32 12.17 19.86
C LEU A 282 -13.90 12.59 20.27
N GLU A 283 -13.74 13.27 21.40
CA GLU A 283 -12.42 13.68 21.90
C GLU A 283 -11.49 12.49 22.11
N GLN A 284 -11.97 11.45 22.80
CA GLN A 284 -11.19 10.24 23.05
C GLN A 284 -10.82 9.54 21.74
N ALA A 285 -11.76 9.46 20.79
CA ALA A 285 -11.50 8.84 19.50
C ALA A 285 -10.43 9.59 18.71
N VAL A 286 -10.47 10.92 18.70
CA VAL A 286 -9.43 11.73 18.06
C VAL A 286 -8.07 11.52 18.72
N ASP A 287 -8.02 11.46 20.05
CA ASP A 287 -6.77 11.18 20.78
C ASP A 287 -6.19 9.80 20.46
N VAL A 288 -7.03 8.78 20.48
CA VAL A 288 -6.64 7.40 20.14
C VAL A 288 -6.20 7.31 18.68
N TYR A 289 -6.97 7.88 17.74
CA TYR A 289 -6.60 7.87 16.32
C TYR A 289 -5.25 8.57 16.10
N VAL A 290 -5.08 9.78 16.61
CA VAL A 290 -3.84 10.55 16.41
C VAL A 290 -2.65 9.78 17.00
N HIS A 291 -2.77 9.25 18.22
CA HIS A 291 -1.69 8.48 18.85
C HIS A 291 -1.34 7.22 18.06
N GLU A 292 -2.34 6.40 17.71
CA GLU A 292 -2.15 5.14 17.01
C GLU A 292 -1.64 5.35 15.58
N PHE A 293 -2.10 6.39 14.89
CA PHE A 293 -1.65 6.72 13.55
C PHE A 293 -0.24 7.33 13.54
N GLU A 294 0.12 8.17 14.52
CA GLU A 294 1.53 8.60 14.73
C GLU A 294 2.44 7.39 14.96
N ARG A 295 2.01 6.44 15.81
CA ARG A 295 2.75 5.21 16.09
C ARG A 295 2.92 4.35 14.83
N PHE A 296 1.85 4.21 14.04
CA PHE A 296 1.89 3.50 12.77
C PHE A 296 2.86 4.15 11.77
N ILE A 297 2.78 5.48 11.59
CA ILE A 297 3.67 6.23 10.69
C ILE A 297 5.13 6.06 11.13
N ALA A 298 5.42 6.21 12.42
CA ALA A 298 6.78 6.05 12.94
C ALA A 298 7.32 4.64 12.68
N PHE A 299 6.51 3.61 12.93
CA PHE A 299 6.87 2.22 12.67
C PHE A 299 7.13 1.98 11.18
N ILE A 300 6.17 2.33 10.32
CA ILE A 300 6.28 2.03 8.89
C ILE A 300 7.40 2.83 8.22
N SER A 301 7.71 4.02 8.75
CA SER A 301 8.89 4.80 8.36
C SER A 301 10.18 4.01 8.58
N VAL A 302 10.34 3.35 9.73
CA VAL A 302 11.52 2.52 10.02
C VAL A 302 11.54 1.28 9.15
N VAL A 303 10.40 0.62 8.94
CA VAL A 303 10.32 -0.57 8.06
C VAL A 303 10.67 -0.20 6.62
N PHE A 304 10.07 0.85 6.07
CA PHE A 304 10.37 1.33 4.72
C PHE A 304 11.80 1.85 4.64
N ALA A 305 12.33 2.38 5.75
CA ALA A 305 13.71 2.84 5.85
C ALA A 305 14.75 1.72 5.68
N ASN A 306 14.36 0.47 5.92
CA ASN A 306 15.28 -0.65 5.99
C ASN A 306 14.89 -1.82 5.08
N SER A 307 13.69 -1.79 4.48
CA SER A 307 13.24 -2.83 3.55
C SER A 307 14.13 -2.82 2.30
N PRO A 308 14.80 -3.95 1.98
CA PRO A 308 15.61 -4.03 0.78
C PRO A 308 14.72 -4.02 -0.47
N PHE A 309 15.23 -3.46 -1.57
CA PHE A 309 14.58 -3.54 -2.89
C PHE A 309 15.11 -4.73 -3.72
N PHE A 310 16.33 -5.19 -3.43
CA PHE A 310 17.01 -6.28 -4.10
C PHE A 310 17.69 -7.19 -3.09
N ILE A 311 17.85 -8.46 -3.44
CA ILE A 311 18.59 -9.46 -2.67
C ILE A 311 19.61 -10.15 -3.57
N SER A 312 20.67 -10.74 -3.01
CA SER A 312 21.61 -11.53 -3.82
C SER A 312 20.95 -12.84 -4.27
N ALA A 313 21.39 -13.37 -5.41
CA ALA A 313 20.96 -14.66 -5.95
C ALA A 313 21.24 -15.80 -4.96
N GLU A 314 22.34 -15.73 -4.20
CA GLU A 314 22.65 -16.67 -3.12
C GLU A 314 21.64 -16.62 -1.98
N VAL A 315 21.21 -15.41 -1.57
CA VAL A 315 20.20 -15.24 -0.52
C VAL A 315 18.85 -15.72 -1.02
N ALA A 316 18.46 -15.39 -2.25
CA ALA A 316 17.24 -15.90 -2.88
C ALA A 316 17.25 -17.44 -2.96
N GLY A 317 18.35 -18.01 -3.46
CA GLY A 317 18.55 -19.45 -3.58
C GLY A 317 18.58 -20.18 -2.24
N ALA A 318 19.16 -19.59 -1.18
CA ALA A 318 19.14 -20.15 0.17
C ALA A 318 17.72 -20.15 0.79
N PHE A 319 16.91 -19.14 0.47
CA PHE A 319 15.50 -19.13 0.86
C PHE A 319 14.70 -20.14 0.04
N GLU A 320 14.96 -20.34 -1.25
CA GLU A 320 14.32 -21.38 -2.07
C GLU A 320 14.71 -22.80 -1.63
N ALA A 321 15.99 -23.05 -1.40
CA ALA A 321 16.53 -24.33 -0.94
C ALA A 321 15.95 -24.79 0.41
N ARG A 322 15.61 -23.87 1.32
CA ARG A 322 14.93 -24.19 2.60
C ARG A 322 13.52 -24.79 2.43
N LYS A 323 12.97 -24.86 1.21
CA LYS A 323 11.70 -25.56 0.92
C LYS A 323 11.84 -26.76 -0.01
N ASN A 324 12.99 -26.96 -0.66
CA ASN A 324 13.15 -28.00 -1.68
C ASN A 324 13.99 -29.18 -1.15
N ASP A 325 13.37 -30.03 -0.33
CA ASP A 325 13.83 -31.43 -0.25
C ASP A 325 13.44 -32.23 -1.52
N ASP A 326 12.63 -31.63 -2.41
CA ASP A 326 12.18 -32.22 -3.68
C ASP A 326 13.11 -31.89 -4.88
N PHE A 327 14.02 -30.92 -4.75
CA PHE A 327 15.01 -30.65 -5.80
C PHE A 327 16.24 -31.51 -5.59
N LYS A 328 16.47 -32.47 -6.50
CA LYS A 328 17.66 -33.32 -6.48
C LYS A 328 18.49 -33.04 -7.72
N GLU A 329 19.72 -32.56 -7.50
CA GLU A 329 20.73 -32.55 -8.54
C GLU A 329 21.30 -33.97 -8.68
N ILE A 330 21.23 -34.53 -9.89
CA ILE A 330 21.62 -35.91 -10.16
C ILE A 330 22.64 -35.92 -11.30
N SER A 331 23.79 -36.55 -11.05
CA SER A 331 24.81 -36.79 -12.08
C SER A 331 24.56 -38.12 -12.77
N ILE A 332 24.30 -38.09 -14.09
CA ILE A 332 24.06 -39.29 -14.91
C ILE A 332 25.32 -39.58 -15.72
N PRO A 333 26.03 -40.70 -15.46
CA PRO A 333 27.20 -41.09 -16.24
C PRO A 333 26.85 -41.36 -17.71
N ALA A 334 27.82 -41.15 -18.61
CA ALA A 334 27.64 -41.42 -20.03
C ALA A 334 27.17 -42.87 -20.29
N GLY A 335 26.10 -43.03 -21.07
CA GLY A 335 25.51 -44.34 -21.41
C GLY A 335 24.66 -44.98 -20.30
N LYS A 336 24.32 -44.24 -19.24
CA LYS A 336 23.41 -44.69 -18.17
C LYS A 336 22.08 -43.92 -18.22
N SER A 337 21.01 -44.56 -17.75
CA SER A 337 19.73 -43.94 -17.46
C SER A 337 19.56 -43.73 -15.95
N HIS A 338 18.70 -42.79 -15.58
CA HIS A 338 18.26 -42.57 -14.21
C HIS A 338 16.74 -42.55 -14.18
N GLU A 339 16.15 -43.25 -13.21
CA GLU A 339 14.70 -43.40 -13.09
C GLU A 339 14.21 -42.81 -11.77
N VAL A 340 13.11 -42.07 -11.83
CA VAL A 340 12.42 -41.49 -10.66
C VAL A 340 11.03 -42.08 -10.61
N SER A 341 10.72 -42.82 -9.54
CA SER A 341 9.38 -43.39 -9.32
C SER A 341 8.51 -42.45 -8.49
N LEU A 342 7.36 -42.06 -9.04
CA LEU A 342 6.38 -41.19 -8.39
C LEU A 342 5.10 -41.99 -8.12
N SER A 343 4.64 -42.01 -6.87
CA SER A 343 3.40 -42.70 -6.50
C SER A 343 2.21 -41.74 -6.63
N VAL A 344 1.14 -42.18 -7.29
CA VAL A 344 -0.12 -41.41 -7.39
C VAL A 344 -1.02 -41.80 -6.22
N GLU A 345 -1.20 -40.91 -5.26
CA GLU A 345 -1.92 -41.22 -4.02
C GLU A 345 -3.46 -41.04 -4.12
N SER A 346 -3.95 -40.28 -5.11
CA SER A 346 -5.40 -40.02 -5.27
C SER A 346 -5.83 -39.84 -6.72
N LEU A 347 -7.08 -40.24 -7.01
CA LEU A 347 -7.76 -40.03 -8.29
C LEU A 347 -7.87 -38.53 -8.62
N ASN A 348 -7.58 -38.15 -9.87
CA ASN A 348 -7.56 -36.77 -10.39
C ASN A 348 -6.41 -35.89 -9.89
N SER A 349 -5.35 -36.47 -9.32
CA SER A 349 -4.10 -35.75 -9.06
C SER A 349 -3.26 -35.59 -10.33
N TYR A 350 -2.53 -34.48 -10.42
CA TYR A 350 -1.60 -34.20 -11.50
C TYR A 350 -0.16 -34.42 -11.04
N ILE A 351 0.64 -35.10 -11.84
CA ILE A 351 2.09 -35.11 -11.70
C ILE A 351 2.64 -34.09 -12.67
N ALA A 352 3.42 -33.14 -12.15
CA ALA A 352 4.20 -32.20 -12.94
C ALA A 352 5.69 -32.45 -12.68
N TRP A 353 6.50 -32.38 -13.73
CA TRP A 353 7.95 -32.44 -13.64
C TRP A 353 8.54 -31.28 -14.43
N ASP A 354 9.69 -30.80 -13.97
CA ASP A 354 10.53 -29.84 -14.67
C ASP A 354 11.99 -30.27 -14.47
N PHE A 355 12.80 -30.17 -15.51
CA PHE A 355 14.23 -30.48 -15.42
C PHE A 355 15.04 -29.55 -16.33
N SER A 356 16.27 -29.27 -15.90
CA SER A 356 17.23 -28.49 -16.67
C SER A 356 18.60 -29.16 -16.65
N LEU A 357 19.35 -29.03 -17.73
CA LEU A 357 20.71 -29.53 -17.84
C LEU A 357 21.70 -28.41 -17.55
N THR A 358 22.59 -28.60 -16.57
CA THR A 358 23.68 -27.66 -16.28
C THR A 358 24.75 -27.75 -17.37
N GLN A 359 24.83 -26.73 -18.22
CA GLN A 359 25.73 -26.70 -19.37
C GLN A 359 27.19 -26.48 -18.96
N SER A 360 28.01 -27.52 -19.07
CA SER A 360 29.48 -27.37 -19.15
C SER A 360 29.96 -27.68 -20.57
N LYS A 361 30.14 -26.61 -21.37
CA LYS A 361 30.91 -26.57 -22.65
C LYS A 361 30.48 -27.44 -23.84
N MET A 362 29.40 -28.23 -23.78
CA MET A 362 28.82 -28.90 -24.95
C MET A 362 27.30 -28.82 -24.95
N ASN A 363 26.70 -28.68 -26.14
CA ASN A 363 25.26 -28.86 -26.35
C ASN A 363 24.92 -30.33 -26.10
N LEU A 364 24.61 -30.67 -24.86
CA LEU A 364 24.16 -31.99 -24.44
C LEU A 364 22.63 -32.00 -24.45
N ASP A 365 22.08 -32.98 -25.14
CA ASP A 365 20.66 -33.35 -25.07
C ASP A 365 20.53 -34.64 -24.24
N ILE A 366 19.39 -34.85 -23.61
CA ILE A 366 19.10 -36.06 -22.83
C ILE A 366 17.80 -36.71 -23.30
N GLY A 367 17.82 -38.02 -23.50
CA GLY A 367 16.60 -38.77 -23.75
C GLY A 367 15.71 -38.75 -22.51
N PHE A 368 14.47 -38.29 -22.66
CA PHE A 368 13.48 -38.25 -21.60
C PHE A 368 12.23 -39.03 -22.03
N SER A 369 11.76 -39.93 -21.18
CA SER A 369 10.52 -40.69 -21.38
C SER A 369 9.78 -40.83 -20.07
N VAL A 370 8.45 -40.92 -20.16
CA VAL A 370 7.57 -41.18 -19.01
C VAL A 370 6.88 -42.52 -19.24
N GLU A 371 6.98 -43.39 -18.24
CA GLU A 371 6.33 -44.69 -18.24
C GLU A 371 5.27 -44.73 -17.13
N TYR A 372 4.07 -45.16 -17.49
CA TYR A 372 3.03 -45.47 -16.52
C TYR A 372 3.12 -46.96 -16.15
N ILE A 373 3.12 -47.26 -14.85
CA ILE A 373 3.11 -48.62 -14.31
C ILE A 373 1.77 -48.82 -13.61
N ASP A 374 0.99 -49.80 -14.09
CA ASP A 374 -0.29 -50.11 -13.47
C ASP A 374 -0.14 -50.98 -12.20
N SER A 375 -1.27 -51.26 -11.52
CA SER A 375 -1.30 -52.09 -10.31
C SER A 375 -0.87 -53.55 -10.54
N SER A 376 -0.73 -53.99 -11.79
CA SER A 376 -0.24 -55.31 -12.17
C SER A 376 1.25 -55.34 -12.53
N GLY A 377 1.91 -54.17 -12.52
CA GLY A 377 3.33 -54.01 -12.85
C GLY A 377 3.59 -53.88 -14.35
N GLN A 378 2.56 -53.71 -15.17
CA GLN A 378 2.72 -53.58 -16.62
C GLN A 378 3.08 -52.13 -16.98
N LYS A 379 4.17 -51.97 -17.74
CA LYS A 379 4.69 -50.67 -18.20
C LYS A 379 4.05 -50.27 -19.53
N THR A 380 3.51 -49.07 -19.60
CA THR A 380 3.02 -48.46 -20.85
C THR A 380 3.78 -47.16 -21.10
N VAL A 381 4.42 -47.04 -22.26
CA VAL A 381 5.16 -45.84 -22.68
C VAL A 381 4.18 -44.86 -23.34
N SER A 382 4.20 -43.59 -22.94
CA SER A 382 3.51 -42.49 -23.65
C SER A 382 4.46 -41.62 -24.44
#